data_AF-A0A8S8Z2B0-F1
#
_entry.id   AF-A0A8S8Z2B0-F1
#
_cell.length_a   1.000
_cell.length_b   1.000
_cell.length_c   1.000
_cell.angle_alpha   90.00
_cell.angle_beta   90.00
_cell.angle_gamma   90.00
#
_symmetry.space_group_name_H-M   'P 1'
#
loop_
_entity.id
_entity.type
_entity.pdbx_description
1 polymer ?
#
loop_
_entity_poly.entity_id
_entity_poly.type
_entity_poly.pdbx_seq_one_letter_code
_entity_poly.pdbx_strand_id
1 'polypeptide(L)' 'MICDDLLATGGTAKAAAKLIEKINGTIVGFAFIIELLELNGRDKIKDYRSESLVEY' A
#
# COMPACT_ATOMS: atom_id res chain seq x y z
N MET A 1 6.44 -7.78 -3.38
CA MET A 1 6.56 -6.44 -2.76
C MET A 1 5.92 -5.47 -3.72
N ILE A 2 5.11 -4.53 -3.24
CA ILE A 2 4.56 -3.45 -4.06
C ILE A 2 5.22 -2.15 -3.63
N CYS A 3 5.67 -1.35 -4.59
CA CYS A 3 6.27 -0.05 -4.33
C CYS A 3 5.53 1.02 -5.13
N ASP A 4 5.30 2.17 -4.52
CA ASP A 4 4.69 3.34 -5.17
C ASP A 4 5.32 4.64 -4.65
N ASP A 5 5.12 5.75 -5.33
CA ASP A 5 5.64 7.04 -4.89
C ASP A 5 4.87 7.59 -3.67
N LEU A 6 3.54 7.48 -3.68
CA LEU A 6 2.66 8.14 -2.72
C LEU A 6 1.52 7.22 -2.22
N LEU A 7 1.40 7.09 -0.90
CA LEU A 7 0.21 6.58 -0.23
C LEU A 7 -0.73 7.73 0.15
N ALA A 8 -1.79 7.91 -0.64
CA ALA A 8 -2.92 8.79 -0.29
C ALA A 8 -4.06 7.98 0.37
N THR A 9 -5.18 7.78 -0.33
CA THR A 9 -6.34 7.03 0.22
C THR A 9 -6.20 5.51 0.17
N GLY A 10 -5.07 4.96 -0.29
CA GLY A 10 -4.80 3.51 -0.39
C GLY A 10 -5.57 2.74 -1.47
N GLY A 11 -6.34 3.41 -2.33
CA GLY A 11 -7.14 2.77 -3.37
C GLY A 11 -6.32 1.99 -4.40
N THR A 12 -5.28 2.63 -4.95
CA THR A 12 -4.37 2.03 -5.94
C THR A 12 -3.64 0.82 -5.36
N ALA A 13 -3.06 0.96 -4.16
CA ALA A 13 -2.36 -0.10 -3.45
C ALA A 13 -3.26 -1.34 -3.24
N LYS A 14 -4.50 -1.15 -2.79
CA LYS A 14 -5.47 -2.25 -2.61
C LYS A 14 -5.88 -2.91 -3.93
N ALA A 15 -6.04 -2.14 -5.00
CA ALA A 15 -6.35 -2.69 -6.31
C ALA A 15 -5.19 -3.55 -6.84
N ALA A 16 -3.95 -3.07 -6.70
CA ALA A 16 -2.75 -3.83 -7.05
C ALA A 16 -2.65 -5.14 -6.24
N ALA A 17 -2.92 -5.08 -4.93
CA ALA A 17 -2.95 -6.27 -4.07
C ALA A 17 -3.90 -7.35 -4.62
N LYS A 18 -5.15 -6.96 -4.88
CA LYS A 18 -6.17 -7.87 -5.41
C LYS A 18 -5.80 -8.49 -6.75
N LEU A 19 -5.08 -7.77 -7.61
CA LEU A 19 -4.63 -8.31 -8.90
C LEU A 19 -3.57 -9.40 -8.70
N ILE A 20 -2.63 -9.18 -7.79
CA ILE A 20 -1.59 -10.16 -7.46
C ILE A 20 -2.20 -11.40 -6.79
N GLU A 21 -3.14 -11.22 -5.87
CA GLU A 21 -3.83 -12.34 -5.20
C GLU A 21 -4.63 -13.21 -6.18
N LYS A 22 -5.26 -12.60 -7.20
CA LYS A 22 -6.01 -13.33 -8.25
C LYS A 22 -5.15 -14.29 -9.07
N ILE A 23 -3.84 -14.06 -9.13
CA ILE A 23 -2.89 -14.93 -9.82
C ILE A 23 -2.11 -15.81 -8.84
N ASN A 24 -2.62 -16.00 -7.62
CA ASN A 24 -1.99 -16.73 -6.53
C ASN A 24 -0.61 -16.17 -6.13
N GLY A 25 -0.37 -14.89 -6.39
CA GLY A 25 0.85 -14.21 -5.96
C GLY A 25 0.80 -13.89 -4.46
N THR A 26 1.94 -13.99 -3.79
CA THR A 26 2.07 -13.65 -2.37
C THR A 26 2.60 -12.23 -2.21
N ILE A 27 1.88 -11.39 -1.46
CA ILE A 27 2.30 -10.02 -1.14
C ILE A 27 3.09 -10.03 0.16
N VAL A 28 4.37 -9.68 0.07
CA VAL A 28 5.25 -9.56 1.26
C VAL A 28 5.13 -8.22 1.99
N GLY A 29 4.50 -7.22 1.37
CA GLY A 29 4.33 -5.87 1.92
C GLY A 29 4.36 -4.75 0.88
N PHE A 30 4.21 -3.52 1.38
CA PHE A 30 4.20 -2.26 0.63
C PHE A 30 5.34 -1.33 1.07
N ALA A 31 5.87 -0.55 0.14
CA ALA A 31 6.79 0.55 0.42
C ALA A 31 6.39 1.81 -0.36
N PHE A 32 6.38 2.96 0.32
CA PHE A 32 6.04 4.26 -0.26
C PHE A 32 7.14 5.28 0.00
N ILE A 33 7.30 6.26 -0.89
CA ILE A 33 8.20 7.40 -0.60
C ILE A 33 7.48 8.38 0.33
N ILE A 34 6.23 8.70 0.05
CA ILE A 34 5.42 9.66 0.81
C ILE A 34 4.11 9.02 1.26
N GLU A 35 3.63 9.36 2.45
CA GLU A 35 2.29 9.04 2.93
C GLU A 35 1.56 10.27 3.45
N LEU A 36 0.27 10.41 3.13
CA LEU A 36 -0.65 11.42 3.68
C LEU A 36 -1.51 10.79 4.79
N LEU A 37 -1.12 11.00 6.04
CA LEU A 37 -1.72 10.39 7.24
C LEU A 37 -3.21 10.74 7.37
N GLU A 38 -3.59 12.00 7.07
CA GLU A 38 -4.97 12.47 7.17
C GLU A 38 -5.95 11.69 6.27
N LEU A 39 -5.45 11.00 5.24
CA LEU A 39 -6.26 10.23 4.29
C LEU A 39 -6.45 8.76 4.68
N ASN A 40 -5.84 8.31 5.79
CA ASN A 40 -5.97 6.95 6.34
C ASN A 40 -5.74 5.84 5.31
N GLY A 41 -4.73 5.99 4.45
CA GLY A 41 -4.45 5.05 3.37
C GLY A 41 -4.13 3.62 3.85
N ARG A 42 -3.41 3.50 4.97
CA ARG A 42 -3.02 2.21 5.58
C ARG A 42 -4.22 1.33 5.94
N ASP A 43 -5.38 1.90 6.27
CA ASP A 43 -6.58 1.12 6.61
C ASP A 43 -7.02 0.17 5.50
N LYS A 44 -6.76 0.54 4.24
CA LYS A 44 -7.10 -0.29 3.08
C LYS A 44 -6.14 -1.45 2.82
N ILE A 45 -4.96 -1.42 3.43
CA ILE A 45 -3.88 -2.41 3.27
C ILE A 45 -3.36 -2.93 4.63
N LYS A 46 -4.15 -2.79 5.69
CA LYS A 46 -3.77 -3.13 7.07
C LYS A 46 -3.36 -4.58 7.32
N ASP A 47 -3.75 -5.48 6.42
CA ASP A 47 -3.42 -6.91 6.49
C ASP A 47 -1.97 -7.19 6.02
N TYR A 48 -1.27 -6.19 5.50
CA TYR A 48 0.10 -6.29 5.01
C TYR A 48 1.00 -5.32 5.76
N ARG A 49 2.28 -5.68 5.91
CA ARG A 49 3.31 -4.73 6.33
C ARG A 49 3.41 -3.59 5.32
N SER A 50 3.45 -2.34 5.78
CA SER A 50 3.61 -1.13 4.97
C SER A 50 4.62 -0.19 5.62
N GLU A 51 5.52 0.37 4.83
CA GLU A 51 6.51 1.36 5.29
C GLU A 51 6.50 2.58 4.37
N SER A 52 6.70 3.78 4.93
CA SER A 52 6.77 5.05 4.19
C SER A 52 8.06 5.78 4.59
N LEU A 53 8.77 6.39 3.64
CA LEU A 53 10.00 7.14 3.95
C LEU A 53 9.72 8.50 4.59
N VAL A 54 8.63 9.17 4.19
CA VAL A 54 8.20 10.46 4.70
C VAL A 54 6.69 10.42 4.96
N GLU A 55 6.27 10.93 6.11
CA GLU A 55 4.86 11.01 6.52
C GLU A 55 4.45 12.48 6.67
N TYR A 56 3.29 12.86 6.10
CA TYR A 56 2.67 14.18 6.19
C TYR A 56 1.25 14.10 6.74
#